data_AF-A0A847G1N4-F1
#
_entry.id   AF-A0A847G1N4-F1
#
_cell.length_a   1.000
_cell.length_b   1.000
_cell.length_c   1.000
_cell.angle_alpha   90.00
_cell.angle_beta   90.00
_cell.angle_gamma   90.00
#
_symmetry.space_group_name_H-M   'P 1'
#
loop_
_entity.id
_entity.type
_entity.pdbx_description
1 polymer ?
#
loop_
_entity_poly.entity_id
_entity_poly.type
_entity_poly.pdbx_seq_one_letter_code
_entity_poly.pdbx_strand_id
1 'polypeptide(L)'
;KFDLPDSLNIDPNDIHIHKIYGNSFNKTDLAEILAKKGVDTVFITGFCAEYCVLSTIRGALDLDLTPILIKDCIASGEPENIKFVEDIHDLVTFGALEKLLE
;
A
#
# COMPACT_ATOMS: atom_id res chain seq x y z
N LYS A 1 -18.01 -3.07 -12.98
CA LYS A 1 -16.77 -3.88 -13.04
C LYS A 1 -15.67 -3.03 -12.42
N PHE A 2 -14.88 -3.57 -11.49
CA PHE A 2 -13.78 -2.82 -10.87
C PHE A 2 -12.58 -2.96 -11.80
N ASP A 3 -12.50 -2.11 -12.82
CA ASP A 3 -11.38 -2.11 -13.75
C ASP A 3 -10.31 -1.13 -13.27
N LEU A 4 -9.05 -1.53 -13.38
CA LEU A 4 -7.90 -0.68 -13.09
C LEU A 4 -7.62 0.23 -14.31
N PRO A 5 -7.08 1.44 -14.11
CA PRO A 5 -6.64 2.29 -15.21
C PRO A 5 -5.60 1.58 -16.09
N ASP A 6 -5.77 1.64 -17.42
CA ASP A 6 -4.82 1.05 -18.38
C ASP A 6 -3.38 1.59 -18.24
N SER A 7 -3.22 2.77 -17.63
CA SER A 7 -1.92 3.38 -17.35
C SER A 7 -1.12 2.66 -16.26
N LEU A 8 -1.78 1.86 -15.42
CA LEU A 8 -1.09 0.93 -14.53
C LEU A 8 -0.77 -0.30 -15.37
N ASN A 9 0.50 -0.42 -15.80
CA ASN A 9 0.98 -1.57 -16.56
C ASN A 9 1.01 -2.83 -15.66
N ILE A 10 -0.16 -3.41 -15.40
CA ILE A 10 -0.32 -4.61 -14.56
C ILE A 10 0.28 -5.83 -15.30
N ASP A 11 1.19 -6.53 -14.64
CA ASP A 11 1.69 -7.80 -15.16
C ASP A 11 0.61 -8.88 -14.98
N PRO A 12 0.40 -9.79 -15.96
CA PRO A 12 -0.56 -10.88 -15.82
C PRO A 12 -0.35 -11.79 -14.59
N ASN A 13 0.85 -11.78 -14.01
CA ASN A 13 1.20 -12.54 -12.81
C ASN A 13 1.06 -11.74 -11.51
N ASP A 14 0.68 -10.46 -11.59
CA ASP A 14 0.42 -9.65 -10.40
C ASP A 14 -0.75 -10.23 -9.60
N ILE A 15 -0.60 -10.21 -8.28
CA ILE A 15 -1.62 -10.75 -7.37
C ILE A 15 -2.74 -9.72 -7.20
N HIS A 16 -3.96 -10.14 -7.51
CA HIS A 16 -5.16 -9.33 -7.33
C HIS A 16 -5.89 -9.71 -6.03
N ILE A 17 -6.02 -8.74 -5.12
CA ILE A 17 -6.78 -8.91 -3.87
C ILE A 17 -8.11 -8.17 -3.97
N HIS A 18 -9.22 -8.91 -3.92
CA HIS A 18 -10.55 -8.33 -3.82
C HIS A 18 -10.92 -8.12 -2.35
N LYS A 19 -11.08 -6.86 -1.94
CA LYS A 19 -11.44 -6.49 -0.57
C LYS A 19 -12.79 -5.79 -0.48
N ILE A 20 -13.49 -6.02 0.63
CA ILE A 20 -14.75 -5.34 0.97
C ILE A 20 -14.50 -4.20 1.96
N TYR A 21 -13.46 -4.29 2.78
CA TYR A 21 -13.15 -3.34 3.84
C TYR A 21 -12.01 -2.39 3.46
N GLY A 22 -11.83 -1.32 4.25
CA GLY A 22 -10.74 -0.36 4.07
C GLY A 22 -9.36 -1.03 4.17
N ASN A 23 -9.14 -1.77 5.24
CA ASN A 23 -7.92 -2.56 5.47
C ASN A 23 -7.85 -3.75 4.48
N SER A 24 -6.79 -3.81 3.68
CA SER A 24 -6.58 -4.83 2.66
C SER A 24 -6.30 -6.24 3.20
N PHE A 25 -5.95 -6.38 4.48
CA PHE A 25 -5.76 -7.66 5.17
C PHE A 25 -7.06 -8.22 5.75
N ASN A 26 -8.09 -7.38 5.94
CA ASN A 26 -9.30 -7.79 6.65
C ASN A 26 -10.17 -8.70 5.77
N LYS A 27 -10.27 -9.97 6.15
CA LYS A 27 -11.01 -11.03 5.44
C LYS A 27 -10.55 -11.22 3.98
N THR A 28 -9.25 -11.14 3.76
CA THR A 28 -8.59 -11.48 2.50
C THR A 28 -7.49 -12.50 2.76
N ASP A 29 -6.91 -13.04 1.69
CA ASP A 29 -5.77 -13.95 1.72
C ASP A 29 -4.41 -13.23 1.65
N LEU A 30 -4.39 -11.89 1.64
CA LEU A 30 -3.16 -11.10 1.46
C LEU A 30 -2.09 -11.43 2.51
N ALA A 31 -2.45 -11.52 3.79
CA ALA A 31 -1.50 -11.84 4.86
C ALA A 31 -0.83 -13.21 4.66
N GLU A 32 -1.64 -14.22 4.29
CA GLU A 32 -1.14 -15.58 4.04
C GLU A 32 -0.21 -15.62 2.83
N ILE A 33 -0.56 -14.88 1.76
CA ILE A 33 0.24 -14.78 0.54
C ILE A 33 1.60 -14.14 0.83
N LEU A 34 1.63 -13.02 1.58
CA LEU A 34 2.87 -12.34 1.93
C LEU A 34 3.75 -13.22 2.83
N ALA A 35 3.17 -13.88 3.84
CA ALA A 35 3.89 -14.80 4.71
C ALA A 35 4.52 -15.97 3.94
N LYS A 36 3.78 -16.57 2.99
CA LYS A 36 4.31 -17.64 2.12
C LYS A 36 5.48 -17.18 1.24
N LYS A 37 5.55 -15.89 0.92
CA LYS A 37 6.64 -15.28 0.16
C LYS A 37 7.80 -14.80 1.04
N GLY A 38 7.69 -14.92 2.37
CA GLY A 38 8.69 -14.44 3.31
C GLY A 38 8.83 -12.91 3.30
N VAL A 39 7.76 -12.18 2.99
CA VAL A 39 7.74 -10.72 2.98
C VAL A 39 7.62 -10.20 4.41
N ASP A 40 8.51 -9.28 4.79
CA ASP A 40 8.48 -8.54 6.06
C ASP A 40 8.15 -7.05 5.89
N THR A 41 8.25 -6.53 4.66
CA THR A 41 8.14 -5.11 4.35
C THR A 41 7.19 -4.91 3.18
N VAL A 42 6.26 -3.95 3.30
CA VAL A 42 5.28 -3.62 2.25
C VAL A 42 5.35 -2.15 1.89
N PHE A 43 5.55 -1.86 0.61
CA PHE A 43 5.43 -0.49 0.09
C PHE A 43 3.96 -0.21 -0.25
N ILE A 44 3.40 0.86 0.31
CA ILE A 44 1.97 1.19 0.20
C ILE A 44 1.80 2.48 -0.61
N THR A 45 0.90 2.41 -1.60
CA THR A 45 0.53 3.50 -2.51
C THR A 45 -0.98 3.50 -2.76
N GLY A 46 -1.50 4.53 -3.43
CA GLY A 46 -2.86 4.55 -3.96
C GLY A 46 -3.82 5.55 -3.31
N PHE A 47 -5.12 5.23 -3.32
CA PHE A 47 -6.19 6.14 -2.92
C PHE A 47 -7.26 5.40 -2.10
N CYS A 48 -7.87 5.99 -1.07
CA CYS A 48 -7.64 7.32 -0.53
C CYS A 48 -6.74 7.27 0.72
N ALA A 49 -5.88 8.28 0.90
CA ALA A 49 -4.83 8.37 1.92
C ALA A 49 -5.37 8.10 3.34
N GLU A 50 -6.33 8.87 3.80
CA GLU A 50 -6.93 8.79 5.14
C GLU A 50 -7.89 7.60 5.33
N TYR A 51 -8.22 6.89 4.24
CA TYR A 51 -9.14 5.75 4.26
C TYR A 51 -8.40 4.43 4.06
N CYS A 52 -8.43 3.88 2.85
CA CYS A 52 -7.94 2.52 2.57
C CYS A 52 -6.43 2.40 2.77
N VAL A 53 -5.67 3.45 2.43
CA VAL A 53 -4.22 3.49 2.61
C VAL A 53 -3.89 3.44 4.10
N LEU A 54 -4.38 4.40 4.90
CA LEU A 54 -4.17 4.43 6.35
C LEU A 54 -4.65 3.14 7.05
N SER A 55 -5.82 2.63 6.68
CA SER A 55 -6.35 1.39 7.24
C SER A 55 -5.47 0.18 6.94
N THR A 56 -4.86 0.12 5.75
CA THR A 56 -3.96 -0.97 5.35
C THR A 56 -2.60 -0.84 6.01
N ILE A 57 -2.07 0.38 6.19
CA ILE A 57 -0.85 0.62 6.97
C ILE A 57 -1.00 0.07 8.38
N ARG A 58 -2.11 0.41 9.07
CA ARG A 58 -2.37 -0.11 10.43
C ARG A 58 -2.53 -1.62 10.44
N GLY A 59 -3.23 -2.18 9.45
CA GLY A 59 -3.34 -3.63 9.29
C GLY A 59 -2.01 -4.34 9.06
N ALA A 60 -1.05 -3.71 8.37
CA ALA A 60 0.29 -4.25 8.19
C ALA A 60 1.06 -4.27 9.53
N LEU A 61 1.00 -3.18 10.30
CA LEU A 61 1.61 -3.11 11.64
C LEU A 61 1.03 -4.15 12.59
N ASP A 62 -0.28 -4.38 12.56
CA ASP A 62 -0.96 -5.40 13.38
C ASP A 62 -0.51 -6.84 13.05
N LEU A 63 0.14 -7.04 11.88
CA LEU A 63 0.67 -8.30 11.40
C LEU A 63 2.21 -8.37 11.46
N ASP A 64 2.85 -7.48 12.22
CA ASP A 64 4.30 -7.37 12.36
C ASP A 64 5.04 -7.14 11.03
N LEU A 65 4.36 -6.59 10.02
CA LEU A 65 4.97 -6.11 8.77
C LEU A 65 5.47 -4.68 8.95
N THR A 66 6.43 -4.29 8.12
CA THR A 66 6.95 -2.91 8.01
C THR A 66 6.28 -2.20 6.83
N PRO A 67 5.22 -1.40 7.04
CA PRO A 67 4.64 -0.59 5.98
C PRO A 67 5.46 0.68 5.74
N ILE A 68 5.79 0.94 4.48
CA ILE A 68 6.51 2.14 4.06
C ILE A 68 5.70 2.81 2.95
N LEU A 69 5.43 4.11 3.10
CA LEU A 69 4.83 4.91 2.04
C LEU A 69 5.88 5.26 0.98
N ILE A 70 5.47 5.25 -0.29
CA ILE A 70 6.27 5.89 -1.33
C ILE A 70 5.79 7.33 -1.46
N LYS A 71 6.73 8.28 -1.30
CA LYS A 71 6.45 9.71 -1.40
C LYS A 71 5.74 10.04 -2.71
N ASP A 72 4.77 10.94 -2.64
CA ASP A 72 4.02 11.42 -3.81
C ASP A 72 3.20 10.32 -4.52
N CYS A 73 3.03 9.14 -3.90
CA CYS A 73 2.31 8.00 -4.48
C CYS A 73 1.00 7.66 -3.74
N ILE A 74 0.51 8.57 -2.88
CA ILE A 74 -0.84 8.47 -2.30
C ILE A 74 -1.67 9.69 -2.68
N ALA A 75 -2.98 9.52 -2.74
CA ALA A 75 -3.91 10.59 -3.09
C ALA A 75 -5.06 10.70 -2.10
N SER A 76 -5.62 11.90 -1.99
CA SER A 76 -6.86 12.19 -1.27
C SER A 76 -7.69 13.25 -1.99
N GLY A 77 -8.97 13.30 -1.67
CA GLY A 77 -9.82 14.44 -2.06
C GLY A 77 -9.40 15.74 -1.36
N GLU A 78 -8.77 15.64 -0.19
CA GLU A 78 -8.31 16.79 0.60
C GLU A 78 -6.77 16.74 0.75
N PRO A 79 -6.02 17.73 0.23
CA PRO A 79 -4.55 17.72 0.28
C PRO A 79 -3.95 17.60 1.70
N GLU A 80 -4.64 18.14 2.71
CA GLU A 80 -4.20 18.07 4.11
C GLU A 80 -4.16 16.62 4.64
N ASN A 81 -5.02 15.74 4.13
CA ASN A 81 -5.05 14.33 4.53
C ASN A 81 -3.85 13.56 3.99
N ILE A 82 -3.35 13.91 2.80
CA ILE A 82 -2.11 13.33 2.26
C ILE A 82 -0.97 13.65 3.20
N LYS A 83 -0.80 14.93 3.52
CA LYS A 83 0.26 15.40 4.41
C LYS A 83 0.17 14.75 5.79
N PHE A 84 -1.03 14.68 6.38
CA PHE A 84 -1.23 14.02 7.67
C PHE A 84 -0.77 12.57 7.65
N VAL A 85 -1.13 11.81 6.61
CA VAL A 85 -0.77 10.39 6.50
C VAL A 85 0.74 10.23 6.26
N GLU A 86 1.37 11.07 5.44
CA GLU A 86 2.82 11.04 5.23
C GLU A 86 3.60 11.45 6.50
N ASP A 87 3.14 12.47 7.25
CA ASP A 87 3.85 13.02 8.40
C ASP A 87 3.93 12.05 9.60
N ILE A 88 3.07 11.02 9.65
CA ILE A 88 2.97 10.09 10.80
C ILE A 88 3.41 8.66 10.49
N HIS A 89 3.98 8.39 9.31
CA HIS A 89 4.46 7.06 8.91
C HIS A 89 5.82 7.13 8.22
N ASP A 90 6.51 5.98 8.19
CA ASP A 90 7.77 5.85 7.45
C ASP A 90 7.54 6.02 5.95
N LEU A 91 8.44 6.75 5.31
CA LEU A 91 8.31 7.15 3.92
C LEU A 91 9.67 7.07 3.21
N VAL A 92 9.63 6.56 1.98
CA VAL A 92 10.77 6.51 1.08
C VAL A 92 10.49 7.32 -0.18
N THR A 93 11.49 8.02 -0.70
CA THR A 93 11.37 8.66 -2.02
C THR A 93 11.63 7.64 -3.11
N PHE A 94 10.99 7.79 -4.28
CA PHE A 94 11.16 6.86 -5.40
C PHE A 94 12.65 6.67 -5.78
N GLY A 95 13.42 7.75 -5.91
CA GLY A 95 14.85 7.64 -6.24
C GLY A 95 15.72 7.02 -5.15
N ALA A 96 15.30 7.04 -3.88
CA ALA A 96 15.97 6.30 -2.82
C ALA A 96 15.62 4.80 -2.90
N LEU A 97 14.35 4.47 -3.14
CA LEU A 97 13.88 3.10 -3.30
C LEU A 97 14.54 2.42 -4.50
N GLU A 98 14.61 3.11 -5.65
CA GLU A 98 15.27 2.61 -6.87
C GLU A 98 16.71 2.18 -6.58
N LYS A 99 17.49 3.02 -5.89
CA LYS A 99 18.87 2.70 -5.51
C LYS A 99 19.02 1.59 -4.47
N LEU A 100 17.99 1.32 -3.66
CA LEU A 100 18.02 0.24 -2.67
C LEU A 100 17.74 -1.13 -3.30
N LEU A 101 17.12 -1.16 -4.48
CA LEU A 101 16.73 -2.38 -5.19
C LEU A 101 17.73 -2.78 -6.30
N GLU A 102 18.72 -1.94 -6.60
CA GLU A 102 19.88 -2.26 -7.44
C GLU A 102 20.86 -3.22 -6.74
#